data_AF-A0A250F7D7-F1
#
_entry.id   AF-A0A250F7D7-F1
#
_cell.length_a   1.000
_cell.length_b   1.000
_cell.length_c   1.000
_cell.angle_alpha   90.00
_cell.angle_beta   90.00
_cell.angle_gamma   90.00
#
_symmetry.space_group_name_H-M   'P 1'
#
loop_
_entity.id
_entity.type
_entity.pdbx_description
1 polymer ?
#
loop_
_entity_poly.entity_id
_entity_poly.type
_entity_poly.pdbx_seq_one_letter_code
_entity_poly.pdbx_strand_id
1 'polypeptide(L)'
;MKKKLLSVAAVVLGIAAVHGQAYVSLSGGYGFQSNQKVVGRDATNPAAITDLKGSYGEGYQAQLRGGYFFTKRWGAELALGYLHGEDIATNKNQILDMTAHGRAFGASLSAVFNITDNLYVRAGAVTKIGGKTESTTKLNANLPLRVFNPLAPDTKVNMKADFQTNFHGKIPFGFIGGIGYRFNVTDKISLFVEAEYLNINVPRKTSKLESFSASRTIGSTTTELKLQEFKGYMEVLKRMPSLPQTERLKQLANQISPLLEDEYSWEDKGAPDAPYSSIGFHFGVTYKL
;
A
#
# COMPACT_ATOMS: atom_id res chain seq x y z
N MET A 1 10.75 14.03 -45.02
CA MET A 1 10.62 14.22 -43.56
C MET A 1 11.42 13.20 -42.74
N LYS A 2 11.39 11.90 -43.06
CA LYS A 2 12.12 10.83 -42.32
C LYS A 2 13.65 11.04 -42.24
N LYS A 3 14.32 11.47 -43.32
CA LYS A 3 15.78 11.67 -43.34
C LYS A 3 16.26 12.83 -42.43
N LYS A 4 15.48 13.91 -42.32
CA LYS A 4 15.79 15.04 -41.42
C LYS A 4 15.64 14.63 -39.94
N LEU A 5 14.65 13.79 -39.63
CA LEU A 5 14.44 13.26 -38.26
C LEU A 5 15.58 12.32 -37.83
N LEU A 6 16.06 11.46 -38.74
CA LEU A 6 17.21 10.58 -38.51
C LEU A 6 18.52 11.34 -38.33
N SER A 7 18.75 12.40 -39.10
CA SER A 7 19.95 13.25 -38.94
C SER A 7 19.92 14.03 -37.62
N VAL A 8 18.75 14.54 -37.21
CA VAL A 8 18.60 15.20 -35.89
C VAL A 8 18.79 14.18 -34.76
N ALA A 9 18.20 12.98 -34.87
CA ALA A 9 18.42 11.92 -33.88
C ALA A 9 19.89 11.49 -33.80
N ALA A 10 20.59 11.37 -34.93
CA ALA A 10 22.01 11.03 -34.98
C ALA A 10 22.90 12.14 -34.39
N VAL A 11 22.57 13.41 -34.60
CA VAL A 11 23.27 14.54 -33.98
C VAL A 11 23.00 14.61 -32.48
N VAL A 12 21.75 14.39 -32.04
CA VAL A 12 21.37 14.33 -30.62
C VAL A 12 22.06 13.16 -29.90
N LEU A 13 22.12 11.98 -30.54
CA LEU A 13 22.81 10.81 -30.02
C LEU A 13 24.35 10.98 -30.05
N GLY A 14 24.89 11.66 -31.06
CA GLY A 14 26.32 11.96 -31.17
C GLY A 14 26.80 12.96 -30.11
N ILE A 15 26.00 13.99 -29.80
CA ILE A 15 26.28 14.94 -28.71
C ILE A 15 26.17 14.25 -27.34
N ALA A 16 25.21 13.32 -27.19
CA ALA A 16 25.05 12.53 -25.97
C ALA A 16 26.26 11.65 -25.64
N ALA A 17 26.95 11.13 -26.67
CA ALA A 17 28.11 10.26 -26.50
C ALA A 17 29.38 11.00 -26.03
N VAL A 18 29.53 12.30 -26.32
CA VAL A 18 30.75 13.08 -26.01
C VAL A 18 30.73 13.67 -24.58
N HIS A 19 29.55 13.83 -23.98
CA HIS A 19 29.37 14.37 -22.63
C HIS A 19 28.64 13.43 -21.66
N GLY A 20 28.50 12.17 -22.05
CA GLY A 20 27.81 11.12 -21.33
C GLY A 20 28.45 10.76 -19.99
N GLN A 21 27.74 10.91 -18.87
CA GLN A 21 28.18 10.38 -17.59
C GLN A 21 27.11 9.44 -17.02
N ALA A 22 27.48 8.16 -16.87
CA ALA A 22 26.65 7.18 -16.20
C ALA A 22 26.88 7.25 -14.69
N TYR A 23 25.86 6.93 -13.90
CA TYR A 23 25.99 6.85 -12.46
C TYR A 23 25.07 5.76 -11.89
N VAL A 24 25.45 5.27 -10.71
CA VAL A 24 24.63 4.39 -9.89
C VAL A 24 24.46 5.05 -8.53
N SER A 25 23.26 5.01 -7.97
CA SER A 25 22.98 5.53 -6.64
C SER A 25 22.20 4.54 -5.79
N LEU A 26 22.52 4.52 -4.50
CA LEU A 26 21.80 3.78 -3.47
C LEU A 26 21.26 4.79 -2.47
N SER A 27 20.00 4.64 -2.09
CA SER A 27 19.32 5.55 -1.18
C SER A 27 18.45 4.82 -0.16
N GLY A 28 18.35 5.41 1.03
CA GLY A 28 17.41 5.04 2.06
C GLY A 28 16.69 6.28 2.57
N GLY A 29 15.44 6.15 3.00
CA GLY A 29 14.64 7.28 3.44
C GLY A 29 13.36 6.88 4.15
N TYR A 30 12.59 7.88 4.51
CA TYR A 30 11.27 7.72 5.10
C TYR A 30 10.25 8.55 4.33
N GLY A 31 9.14 7.92 3.94
CA GLY A 31 7.99 8.57 3.31
C GLY A 31 6.93 8.90 4.34
N PHE A 32 6.41 10.12 4.32
CA PHE A 32 5.23 10.53 5.07
C PHE A 32 3.98 10.45 4.18
N GLN A 33 2.81 10.24 4.78
CA GLN A 33 1.56 10.13 4.04
C GLN A 33 1.27 11.40 3.22
N SER A 34 0.87 11.23 1.96
CA SER A 34 0.40 12.31 1.10
C SER A 34 -0.79 11.83 0.27
N ASN A 35 -1.65 12.75 -0.18
CA ASN A 35 -2.90 12.43 -0.92
C ASN A 35 -3.69 11.29 -0.26
N GLN A 36 -3.88 11.38 1.05
CA GLN A 36 -4.60 10.37 1.82
C GLN A 36 -6.01 10.15 1.23
N LYS A 37 -6.41 8.88 1.11
CA LYS A 37 -7.79 8.51 0.79
C LYS A 37 -8.44 7.86 1.99
N VAL A 38 -9.78 7.80 1.97
CA VAL A 38 -10.53 7.04 2.97
C VAL A 38 -10.19 5.56 2.82
N VAL A 39 -9.56 5.00 3.84
CA VAL A 39 -9.18 3.57 3.92
C VAL A 39 -10.15 2.76 4.78
N GLY A 40 -10.98 3.46 5.56
CA GLY A 40 -12.22 2.95 6.14
C GLY A 40 -12.75 3.89 7.22
N ARG A 41 -13.25 3.36 8.34
CA ARG A 41 -14.01 4.16 9.33
C ARG A 41 -13.66 3.82 10.77
N ASP A 42 -13.68 4.84 11.62
CA ASP A 42 -13.72 4.72 13.06
C ASP A 42 -15.16 4.93 13.53
N ALA A 43 -15.73 3.87 14.09
CA ALA A 43 -17.05 3.84 14.71
C ALA A 43 -16.96 3.38 16.18
N THR A 44 -15.84 3.65 16.85
CA THR A 44 -15.67 3.40 18.30
C THR A 44 -16.72 4.14 19.12
N ASN A 45 -17.07 5.36 18.70
CA ASN A 45 -18.25 6.08 19.17
C ASN A 45 -19.38 6.00 18.11
N PRO A 46 -20.46 5.25 18.35
CA PRO A 46 -21.56 5.12 17.41
C PRO A 46 -22.28 6.44 17.07
N ALA A 47 -22.13 7.48 17.91
CA ALA A 47 -22.71 8.80 17.67
C ALA A 47 -21.81 9.73 16.84
N ALA A 48 -20.54 9.36 16.64
CA ALA A 48 -19.54 10.18 15.95
C ALA A 48 -18.63 9.29 15.09
N ILE A 49 -19.19 8.81 13.98
CA ILE A 49 -18.45 7.99 13.00
C ILE A 49 -17.56 8.92 12.17
N THR A 50 -16.26 8.62 12.12
CA THR A 50 -15.28 9.39 11.33
C THR A 50 -14.62 8.51 10.28
N ASP A 51 -14.22 9.14 9.16
CA ASP A 51 -13.46 8.44 8.13
C ASP A 51 -11.99 8.33 8.55
N LEU A 52 -11.45 7.12 8.48
CA LEU A 52 -10.02 6.87 8.59
C LEU A 52 -9.39 7.14 7.23
N LYS A 53 -8.53 8.17 7.19
CA LYS A 53 -7.76 8.54 6.00
C LYS A 53 -6.32 8.13 6.18
N GLY A 54 -5.71 7.60 5.12
CA GLY A 54 -4.33 7.19 5.18
C GLY A 54 -3.72 6.95 3.80
N SER A 55 -2.43 6.66 3.80
CA SER A 55 -1.75 6.10 2.65
C SER A 55 -0.76 5.01 3.07
N TYR A 56 -0.81 3.88 2.36
CA TYR A 56 0.15 2.79 2.49
C TYR A 56 1.55 3.16 1.95
N GLY A 57 1.75 4.39 1.45
CA GLY A 57 3.02 4.93 0.97
C GLY A 57 3.93 5.46 2.08
N GLU A 58 3.41 5.61 3.30
CA GLU A 58 4.20 5.99 4.47
C GLU A 58 5.05 4.83 4.97
N GLY A 59 6.28 5.12 5.39
CA GLY A 59 7.22 4.16 5.95
C GLY A 59 8.61 4.24 5.33
N TYR A 60 9.44 3.26 5.65
CA TYR A 60 10.83 3.20 5.19
C TYR A 60 10.92 2.82 3.72
N GLN A 61 11.78 3.51 3.00
CA GLN A 61 11.99 3.30 1.57
C GLN A 61 13.46 3.12 1.28
N ALA A 62 13.79 2.16 0.42
CA ALA A 62 15.12 1.96 -0.11
C ALA A 62 15.05 1.95 -1.65
N GLN A 63 16.03 2.56 -2.32
CA GLN A 63 16.05 2.62 -3.78
C GLN A 63 17.46 2.42 -4.33
N LEU A 64 17.56 1.65 -5.41
CA LEU A 64 18.72 1.53 -6.28
C LEU A 64 18.40 2.21 -7.60
N ARG A 65 19.26 3.12 -8.06
CA ARG A 65 19.00 3.90 -9.28
C ARG A 65 20.21 3.88 -10.19
N GLY A 66 19.98 3.68 -11.47
CA GLY A 66 20.96 3.83 -12.53
C GLY A 66 20.54 4.98 -13.44
N GLY A 67 21.44 5.92 -13.68
CA GLY A 67 21.15 7.05 -14.53
C GLY A 67 22.26 7.36 -15.52
N TYR A 68 21.91 8.11 -16.55
CA TYR A 68 22.81 8.55 -17.60
C TYR A 68 22.50 10.00 -17.97
N PHE A 69 23.49 10.86 -17.83
CA PHE A 69 23.42 12.25 -18.29
C PHE A 69 23.84 12.33 -19.76
N PHE A 70 22.91 12.65 -20.64
CA PHE A 70 23.20 12.91 -22.07
C PHE A 70 23.84 14.28 -22.29
N THR A 71 23.62 15.21 -21.37
CA THR A 71 24.26 16.53 -21.35
C THR A 71 24.60 16.89 -19.90
N LYS A 72 25.37 17.97 -19.69
CA LYS A 72 25.67 18.46 -18.33
C LYS A 72 24.43 18.69 -17.46
N ARG A 73 23.27 19.01 -18.08
CA ARG A 73 22.02 19.30 -17.36
C ARG A 73 20.99 18.19 -17.44
N TRP A 74 20.86 17.50 -18.57
CA TRP A 74 19.80 16.53 -18.79
C TRP A 74 20.31 15.09 -18.71
N GLY A 75 19.59 14.28 -17.93
CA GLY A 75 19.77 12.84 -17.86
C GLY A 75 18.45 12.09 -17.77
N ALA A 76 18.54 10.78 -17.87
CA ALA A 76 17.47 9.86 -17.56
C ALA A 76 17.91 8.93 -16.43
N GLU A 77 16.97 8.53 -15.59
CA GLU A 77 17.20 7.67 -14.44
C GLU A 77 16.14 6.58 -14.37
N LEU A 78 16.61 5.34 -14.21
CA LEU A 78 15.78 4.18 -13.91
C LEU A 78 16.04 3.78 -12.45
N ALA A 79 14.98 3.63 -11.67
CA ALA A 79 15.06 3.24 -10.26
C ALA A 79 14.24 2.00 -9.98
N LEU A 80 14.77 1.16 -9.08
CA LEU A 80 14.05 0.10 -8.39
C LEU A 80 13.99 0.44 -6.92
N GLY A 81 12.81 0.36 -6.33
CA GLY A 81 12.58 0.71 -4.93
C GLY A 81 11.83 -0.36 -4.16
N TYR A 82 12.05 -0.40 -2.86
CA TYR A 82 11.27 -1.18 -1.91
C TYR A 82 10.69 -0.28 -0.84
N LEU A 83 9.43 -0.51 -0.50
CA LEU A 83 8.68 0.17 0.54
C LEU A 83 8.33 -0.82 1.65
N HIS A 84 8.76 -0.50 2.86
CA HIS A 84 8.34 -1.12 4.10
C HIS A 84 7.42 -0.14 4.84
N GLY A 85 6.13 -0.23 4.54
CA GLY A 85 5.14 0.72 5.02
C GLY A 85 4.76 0.58 6.49
N GLU A 86 4.29 1.67 7.09
CA GLU A 86 3.78 1.69 8.46
C GLU A 86 2.36 1.12 8.57
N ASP A 87 1.99 0.79 9.81
CA ASP A 87 0.64 0.37 10.16
C ASP A 87 -0.34 1.55 10.08
N ILE A 88 -1.39 1.39 9.28
CA ILE A 88 -2.52 2.32 9.25
C ILE A 88 -3.81 1.62 9.68
N ALA A 89 -4.61 2.31 10.50
CA ALA A 89 -5.94 1.82 10.86
C ALA A 89 -6.88 1.92 9.64
N THR A 90 -7.58 0.83 9.35
CA THR A 90 -8.52 0.71 8.22
C THR A 90 -9.95 0.48 8.68
N ASN A 91 -10.16 -0.08 9.87
CA ASN A 91 -11.47 -0.11 10.50
C ASN A 91 -11.29 -0.17 12.00
N LYS A 92 -12.10 0.57 12.75
CA LYS A 92 -12.07 0.50 14.21
C LYS A 92 -13.47 0.67 14.76
N ASN A 93 -13.92 -0.30 15.55
CA ASN A 93 -15.14 -0.21 16.34
C ASN A 93 -15.05 -1.15 17.55
N GLN A 94 -16.13 -1.25 18.33
CA GLN A 94 -16.15 -2.08 19.55
C GLN A 94 -15.98 -3.59 19.31
N ILE A 95 -16.22 -4.05 18.08
CA ILE A 95 -16.23 -5.46 17.70
C ILE A 95 -15.08 -5.78 16.74
N LEU A 96 -14.64 -4.83 15.92
CA LEU A 96 -13.71 -5.04 14.82
C LEU A 96 -12.60 -3.99 14.89
N ASP A 97 -11.36 -4.46 14.90
CA ASP A 97 -10.15 -3.63 14.76
C ASP A 97 -9.35 -4.18 13.58
N MET A 98 -9.05 -3.32 12.61
CA MET A 98 -8.33 -3.67 11.39
C MET A 98 -7.20 -2.68 11.16
N THR A 99 -5.98 -3.21 11.14
CA THR A 99 -4.78 -2.48 10.72
C THR A 99 -4.29 -3.05 9.39
N ALA A 100 -3.59 -2.24 8.62
CA ALA A 100 -2.96 -2.70 7.39
C ALA A 100 -1.70 -1.90 7.06
N HIS A 101 -0.75 -2.52 6.38
CA HIS A 101 0.49 -1.89 5.94
C HIS A 101 0.92 -2.35 4.56
N GLY A 102 1.70 -1.51 3.88
CA GLY A 102 2.21 -1.78 2.53
C GLY A 102 3.56 -2.49 2.54
N ARG A 103 3.74 -3.49 1.68
CA ARG A 103 5.04 -4.06 1.30
C ARG A 103 5.11 -4.06 -0.22
N ALA A 104 5.87 -3.14 -0.82
CA ALA A 104 5.78 -2.94 -2.27
C ALA A 104 7.14 -2.73 -2.94
N PHE A 105 7.33 -3.40 -4.09
CA PHE A 105 8.42 -3.14 -5.01
C PHE A 105 7.95 -2.19 -6.12
N GLY A 106 8.72 -1.15 -6.36
CA GLY A 106 8.44 -0.13 -7.37
C GLY A 106 9.53 -0.07 -8.43
N ALA A 107 9.13 0.34 -9.63
CA ALA A 107 10.05 0.77 -10.67
C ALA A 107 9.66 2.16 -11.14
N SER A 108 10.63 3.02 -11.42
CA SER A 108 10.37 4.34 -11.99
C SER A 108 11.34 4.70 -13.09
N LEU A 109 10.87 5.52 -14.03
CA LEU A 109 11.65 6.13 -15.08
C LEU A 109 11.47 7.65 -14.99
N SER A 110 12.56 8.37 -14.79
CA SER A 110 12.54 9.81 -14.58
C SER A 110 13.51 10.54 -15.52
N ALA A 111 13.12 11.74 -15.94
CA ALA A 111 14.06 12.72 -16.47
C ALA A 111 14.69 13.48 -15.29
N VAL A 112 16.00 13.68 -15.34
CA VAL A 112 16.77 14.41 -14.33
C VAL A 112 17.32 15.69 -14.95
N PHE A 113 17.11 16.82 -14.27
CA PHE A 113 17.60 18.12 -14.68
C PHE A 113 18.48 18.72 -13.57
N ASN A 114 19.76 18.95 -13.86
CA ASN A 114 20.66 19.68 -12.98
C ASN A 114 20.45 21.18 -13.17
N ILE A 115 19.92 21.83 -12.12
CA ILE A 115 19.77 23.28 -12.06
C ILE A 115 21.15 23.94 -11.89
N THR A 116 21.94 23.37 -10.98
CA THR A 116 23.36 23.69 -10.75
C THR A 116 24.16 22.39 -10.69
N ASP A 117 25.47 22.47 -10.45
CA ASP A 117 26.32 21.28 -10.31
C ASP A 117 25.94 20.41 -9.09
N ASN A 118 25.23 20.98 -8.11
CA ASN A 118 24.83 20.32 -6.87
C ASN A 118 23.31 20.13 -6.76
N LEU A 119 22.52 21.09 -7.25
CA LEU A 119 21.06 21.06 -7.15
C LEU A 119 20.44 20.45 -8.41
N TYR A 120 19.59 19.45 -8.22
CA TYR A 120 18.88 18.80 -9.31
C TYR A 120 17.40 18.61 -8.98
N VAL A 121 16.61 18.46 -10.03
CA VAL A 121 15.23 18.04 -9.96
C VAL A 121 15.03 16.83 -10.85
N ARG A 122 14.07 15.98 -10.51
CA ARG A 122 13.65 14.86 -11.35
C ARG A 122 12.14 14.76 -11.40
N ALA A 123 11.62 14.28 -12.52
CA ALA A 123 10.21 14.02 -12.70
C ALA A 123 10.04 12.82 -13.65
N GLY A 124 9.06 11.97 -13.35
CA GLY A 124 8.93 10.70 -14.05
C GLY A 124 7.63 9.97 -13.81
N ALA A 125 7.56 8.80 -14.45
CA ALA A 125 6.51 7.82 -14.22
C ALA A 125 7.01 6.75 -13.25
N VAL A 126 6.09 6.20 -12.47
CA VAL A 126 6.36 5.15 -11.49
C VAL A 126 5.25 4.12 -11.53
N THR A 127 5.63 2.87 -11.30
CA THR A 127 4.71 1.75 -11.21
C THR A 127 5.12 0.84 -10.06
N LYS A 128 4.17 0.05 -9.55
CA LYS A 128 4.46 -1.05 -8.62
C LYS A 128 4.53 -2.33 -9.44
N ILE A 129 5.64 -3.04 -9.31
CA ILE A 129 5.94 -4.27 -10.06
C ILE A 129 5.73 -5.53 -9.22
N GLY A 130 5.52 -5.38 -7.91
CA GLY A 130 5.23 -6.48 -7.02
C GLY A 130 4.97 -6.01 -5.59
N GLY A 131 4.53 -6.94 -4.76
CA GLY A 131 4.23 -6.70 -3.35
C GLY A 131 2.75 -6.94 -2.99
N LYS A 132 2.43 -6.58 -1.75
CA LYS A 132 1.12 -6.80 -1.13
C LYS A 132 0.80 -5.70 -0.11
N THR A 133 -0.48 -5.51 0.16
CA THR A 133 -0.95 -4.84 1.37
C THR A 133 -1.37 -5.92 2.36
N GLU A 134 -0.74 -5.96 3.53
CA GLU A 134 -1.09 -6.94 4.56
C GLU A 134 -2.09 -6.28 5.50
N SER A 135 -3.20 -6.95 5.80
CA SER A 135 -4.18 -6.46 6.77
C SER A 135 -4.38 -7.47 7.87
N THR A 136 -4.26 -7.02 9.12
CA THR A 136 -4.57 -7.80 10.31
C THR A 136 -5.94 -7.38 10.80
N THR A 137 -6.82 -8.35 10.96
CA THR A 137 -8.17 -8.15 11.49
C THR A 137 -8.29 -8.86 12.83
N LYS A 138 -8.76 -8.12 13.84
CA LYS A 138 -9.13 -8.64 15.15
C LYS A 138 -10.61 -8.43 15.36
N LEU A 139 -11.31 -9.51 15.65
CA LEU A 139 -12.74 -9.54 15.94
C LEU A 139 -12.95 -9.94 17.40
N ASN A 140 -13.82 -9.23 18.09
CA ASN A 140 -14.32 -9.56 19.42
C ASN A 140 -15.82 -9.26 19.49
N ALA A 141 -16.63 -10.23 19.10
CA ALA A 141 -18.08 -10.11 19.07
C ALA A 141 -18.71 -10.79 20.28
N ASN A 142 -19.70 -10.15 20.91
CA ASN A 142 -20.50 -10.75 21.97
C ASN A 142 -21.96 -10.87 21.49
N LEU A 143 -22.37 -12.07 21.10
CA LEU A 143 -23.61 -12.32 20.37
C LEU A 143 -24.57 -13.21 21.16
N PRO A 144 -25.89 -13.00 21.12
CA PRO A 144 -26.83 -13.94 21.71
C PRO A 144 -26.71 -15.32 21.04
N LEU A 145 -26.62 -16.40 21.82
CA LEU A 145 -26.54 -17.78 21.30
C LEU A 145 -27.74 -18.15 20.44
N ARG A 146 -28.89 -17.52 20.71
CA ARG A 146 -30.13 -17.67 19.93
C ARG A 146 -29.99 -17.29 18.45
N VAL A 147 -29.00 -16.45 18.12
CA VAL A 147 -28.68 -16.13 16.71
C VAL A 147 -28.22 -17.38 15.95
N PHE A 148 -27.55 -18.31 16.63
CA PHE A 148 -26.98 -19.51 16.02
C PHE A 148 -27.78 -20.78 16.31
N ASN A 149 -28.53 -20.79 17.42
CA ASN A 149 -29.45 -21.86 17.77
C ASN A 149 -30.72 -21.25 18.40
N PRO A 150 -31.82 -21.12 17.64
CA PRO A 150 -33.05 -20.48 18.11
C PRO A 150 -33.66 -21.09 19.38
N LEU A 151 -33.39 -22.37 19.65
CA LEU A 151 -33.89 -23.11 20.81
C LEU A 151 -32.98 -22.97 22.05
N ALA A 152 -31.87 -22.25 21.94
CA ALA A 152 -30.92 -22.11 23.03
C ALA A 152 -31.40 -21.18 24.16
N PRO A 153 -30.91 -21.37 25.40
CA PRO A 153 -31.10 -20.41 26.49
C PRO A 153 -30.61 -19.00 26.11
N ASP A 154 -31.06 -17.99 26.85
CA ASP A 154 -30.61 -16.60 26.67
C ASP A 154 -29.18 -16.40 27.22
N THR A 155 -28.23 -17.07 26.58
CA THR A 155 -26.80 -17.05 26.89
C THR A 155 -26.05 -16.31 25.80
N LYS A 156 -24.98 -15.61 26.16
CA LYS A 156 -24.11 -14.94 25.19
C LYS A 156 -22.96 -15.84 24.74
N VAL A 157 -22.54 -15.63 23.51
CA VAL A 157 -21.40 -16.26 22.86
C VAL A 157 -20.37 -15.17 22.61
N ASN A 158 -19.22 -15.28 23.26
CA ASN A 158 -18.07 -14.46 22.91
C ASN A 158 -17.32 -15.14 21.76
N MET A 159 -17.23 -14.48 20.62
CA MET A 159 -16.47 -14.92 19.47
C MET A 159 -15.27 -14.01 19.28
N LYS A 160 -14.08 -14.60 19.29
CA LYS A 160 -12.84 -13.91 18.93
C LYS A 160 -12.27 -14.51 17.66
N ALA A 161 -11.80 -13.68 16.76
CA ALA A 161 -11.09 -14.15 15.57
C ALA A 161 -9.98 -13.17 15.21
N ASP A 162 -8.79 -13.71 15.00
CA ASP A 162 -7.63 -12.98 14.50
C ASP A 162 -7.23 -13.60 13.16
N PHE A 163 -7.16 -12.78 12.12
CA PHE A 163 -6.75 -13.26 10.80
C PHE A 163 -5.98 -12.21 10.03
N GLN A 164 -5.07 -12.68 9.17
CA GLN A 164 -4.29 -11.85 8.27
C GLN A 164 -4.71 -12.12 6.83
N THR A 165 -4.95 -11.05 6.08
CA THR A 165 -5.34 -11.10 4.67
C THR A 165 -4.38 -10.26 3.84
N ASN A 166 -3.84 -10.85 2.78
CA ASN A 166 -2.91 -10.21 1.85
C ASN A 166 -3.66 -9.75 0.60
N PHE A 167 -3.65 -8.44 0.34
CA PHE A 167 -4.23 -7.83 -0.85
C PHE A 167 -3.18 -7.67 -1.94
N HIS A 168 -3.56 -8.05 -3.16
CA HIS A 168 -2.75 -7.90 -4.36
C HIS A 168 -3.43 -6.91 -5.31
N GLY A 169 -2.61 -6.03 -5.88
CA GLY A 169 -3.07 -4.98 -6.79
C GLY A 169 -2.96 -5.36 -8.26
N LYS A 170 -3.66 -4.61 -9.09
CA LYS A 170 -3.34 -4.48 -10.52
C LYS A 170 -2.11 -3.60 -10.67
N ILE A 171 -1.39 -3.74 -11.80
CA ILE A 171 -0.23 -2.88 -12.10
C ILE A 171 -0.73 -1.42 -12.17
N PRO A 172 -0.29 -0.55 -11.25
CA PRO A 172 -0.69 0.85 -11.23
C PRO A 172 0.27 1.71 -12.07
N PHE A 173 -0.18 2.89 -12.46
CA PHE A 173 0.69 3.93 -12.98
C PHE A 173 0.51 5.20 -12.16
N GLY A 174 1.61 5.86 -11.88
CA GLY A 174 1.65 7.07 -11.08
C GLY A 174 2.78 7.99 -11.51
N PHE A 175 2.93 9.07 -10.75
CA PHE A 175 3.94 10.09 -10.97
C PHE A 175 4.92 10.11 -9.80
N ILE A 176 6.17 10.38 -10.13
CA ILE A 176 7.24 10.60 -9.15
C ILE A 176 7.97 11.89 -9.50
N GLY A 177 8.30 12.66 -8.47
CA GLY A 177 9.10 13.87 -8.60
C GLY A 177 10.06 13.99 -7.44
N GLY A 178 11.16 14.70 -7.63
CA GLY A 178 12.11 14.93 -6.54
C GLY A 178 12.94 16.18 -6.74
N ILE A 179 13.36 16.78 -5.64
CA ILE A 179 14.32 17.88 -5.59
C ILE A 179 15.44 17.42 -4.67
N GLY A 180 16.67 17.40 -5.18
CA GLY A 180 17.82 16.90 -4.43
C GLY A 180 19.05 17.78 -4.53
N TYR A 181 19.89 17.68 -3.51
CA TYR A 181 21.16 18.37 -3.42
C TYR A 181 22.29 17.35 -3.24
N ARG A 182 23.34 17.46 -4.07
CA ARG A 182 24.50 16.58 -4.06
C ARG A 182 25.69 17.26 -3.40
N PHE A 183 26.31 16.57 -2.46
CA PHE A 183 27.57 16.92 -1.84
C PHE A 183 28.66 16.06 -2.48
N ASN A 184 29.47 16.65 -3.36
CA ASN A 184 30.60 15.95 -3.96
C ASN A 184 31.68 15.73 -2.88
N VAL A 185 31.96 14.47 -2.56
CA VAL A 185 33.02 14.10 -1.61
C VAL A 185 34.32 13.86 -2.37
N THR A 186 34.22 13.21 -3.52
CA THR A 186 35.31 13.03 -4.48
C THR A 186 34.79 13.26 -5.90
N ASP A 187 35.68 13.16 -6.89
CA ASP A 187 35.28 13.26 -8.31
C ASP A 187 34.28 12.18 -8.73
N LYS A 188 34.32 11.01 -8.07
CA LYS A 188 33.46 9.86 -8.36
C LYS A 188 32.32 9.64 -7.37
N ILE A 189 32.46 10.12 -6.13
CA ILE A 189 31.51 9.84 -5.04
C ILE A 189 30.83 11.14 -4.61
N SER A 190 29.50 11.13 -4.64
CA SER A 190 28.67 12.20 -4.11
C SER A 190 27.71 11.62 -3.08
N LEU A 191 27.52 12.31 -1.95
CA LEU A 191 26.37 12.09 -1.08
C LEU A 191 25.21 12.95 -1.60
N PHE A 192 23.97 12.57 -1.35
CA PHE A 192 22.83 13.44 -1.63
C PHE A 192 21.75 13.36 -0.57
N VAL A 193 20.99 14.43 -0.49
CA VAL A 193 19.68 14.48 0.16
C VAL A 193 18.64 14.83 -0.90
N GLU A 194 17.47 14.21 -0.83
CA GLU A 194 16.40 14.41 -1.80
C GLU A 194 15.04 14.39 -1.11
N ALA A 195 14.23 15.41 -1.40
CA ALA A 195 12.80 15.39 -1.13
C ALA A 195 12.10 14.78 -2.34
N GLU A 196 11.38 13.68 -2.15
CA GLU A 196 10.63 12.96 -3.18
C GLU A 196 9.13 13.14 -2.95
N TYR A 197 8.37 13.34 -4.02
CA TYR A 197 6.93 13.21 -4.04
C TYR A 197 6.54 12.03 -4.92
N LEU A 198 5.77 11.12 -4.34
CA LEU A 198 5.23 9.94 -4.98
C LEU A 198 3.70 10.04 -5.00
N ASN A 199 3.09 9.95 -6.18
CA ASN A 199 1.64 9.86 -6.33
C ASN A 199 1.28 8.59 -7.09
N ILE A 200 0.71 7.61 -6.40
CA ILE A 200 0.27 6.37 -7.02
C ILE A 200 -0.89 5.74 -6.24
N ASN A 201 -1.85 5.20 -6.98
CA ASN A 201 -3.00 4.47 -6.44
C ASN A 201 -3.00 3.07 -7.04
N VAL A 202 -3.21 2.06 -6.20
CA VAL A 202 -3.17 0.65 -6.59
C VAL A 202 -4.59 0.10 -6.61
N PRO A 203 -5.17 -0.18 -7.79
CA PRO A 203 -6.47 -0.83 -7.86
C PRO A 203 -6.40 -2.23 -7.27
N ARG A 204 -7.38 -2.61 -6.44
CA ARG A 204 -7.42 -3.94 -5.82
C ARG A 204 -7.78 -4.99 -6.87
N LYS A 205 -7.06 -6.12 -6.87
CA LYS A 205 -7.32 -7.27 -7.74
C LYS A 205 -7.84 -8.46 -6.95
N THR A 206 -7.06 -8.95 -6.00
CA THR A 206 -7.42 -10.12 -5.19
C THR A 206 -7.04 -9.93 -3.73
N SER A 207 -7.70 -10.67 -2.83
CA SER A 207 -7.25 -10.87 -1.45
C SER A 207 -7.11 -12.36 -1.15
N LYS A 208 -6.14 -12.72 -0.33
CA LYS A 208 -5.88 -14.10 0.10
C LYS A 208 -5.73 -14.16 1.61
N LEU A 209 -6.42 -15.09 2.25
CA LEU A 209 -6.24 -15.39 3.66
C LEU A 209 -4.86 -16.04 3.87
N GLU A 210 -4.07 -15.47 4.78
CA GLU A 210 -2.72 -15.94 5.11
C GLU A 210 -2.71 -16.75 6.40
N SER A 211 -3.38 -16.23 7.44
CA SER A 211 -3.45 -16.86 8.75
C SER A 211 -4.82 -16.64 9.36
N PHE A 212 -5.26 -17.60 10.18
CA PHE A 212 -6.55 -17.56 10.85
C PHE A 212 -6.48 -18.28 12.19
N SER A 213 -7.00 -17.64 13.22
CA SER A 213 -7.27 -18.21 14.53
C SER A 213 -8.61 -17.71 15.02
N ALA A 214 -9.44 -18.58 15.58
CA ALA A 214 -10.69 -18.16 16.18
C ALA A 214 -11.05 -19.01 17.38
N SER A 215 -11.80 -18.43 18.30
CA SER A 215 -12.33 -19.11 19.46
C SER A 215 -13.74 -18.63 19.78
N ARG A 216 -14.49 -19.52 20.42
CA ARG A 216 -15.83 -19.31 20.91
C ARG A 216 -15.87 -19.63 22.39
N THR A 217 -16.38 -18.71 23.20
CA THR A 217 -16.66 -18.96 24.61
C THR A 217 -18.16 -18.92 24.87
N ILE A 218 -18.69 -20.00 25.47
CA ILE A 218 -20.07 -20.11 25.94
C ILE A 218 -20.02 -20.47 27.43
N GLY A 219 -20.57 -19.60 28.28
CA GLY A 219 -20.39 -19.75 29.73
C GLY A 219 -18.90 -19.68 30.10
N SER A 220 -18.39 -20.71 30.75
CA SER A 220 -16.97 -20.84 31.13
C SER A 220 -16.14 -21.69 30.16
N THR A 221 -16.74 -22.22 29.08
CA THR A 221 -16.06 -23.12 28.14
C THR A 221 -15.62 -22.37 26.90
N THR A 222 -14.32 -22.36 26.63
CA THR A 222 -13.72 -21.84 25.40
C THR A 222 -13.35 -22.98 24.47
N THR A 223 -13.72 -22.86 23.20
CA THR A 223 -13.44 -23.84 22.14
C THR A 223 -12.82 -23.12 20.96
N GLU A 224 -11.72 -23.65 20.43
CA GLU A 224 -11.14 -23.16 19.17
C GLU A 224 -12.06 -23.51 18.00
N LEU A 225 -12.16 -22.60 17.03
CA LEU A 225 -12.96 -22.76 15.83
C LEU A 225 -12.06 -22.95 14.63
N LYS A 226 -12.37 -23.95 13.80
CA LYS A 226 -11.77 -24.07 12.47
C LYS A 226 -12.36 -23.00 11.54
N LEU A 227 -11.61 -22.65 10.49
CA LEU A 227 -12.02 -21.64 9.50
C LEU A 227 -13.42 -21.91 8.93
N GLN A 228 -13.73 -23.17 8.59
CA GLN A 228 -15.03 -23.53 8.01
C GLN A 228 -16.19 -23.35 9.01
N GLU A 229 -15.97 -23.64 10.28
CA GLU A 229 -16.97 -23.41 11.33
C GLU A 229 -17.22 -21.92 11.51
N PHE A 230 -16.14 -21.12 11.54
CA PHE A 230 -16.22 -19.66 11.61
C PHE A 230 -16.94 -19.04 10.40
N LYS A 231 -16.64 -19.50 9.19
CA LYS A 231 -17.38 -19.12 7.97
C LYS A 231 -18.86 -19.46 8.09
N GLY A 232 -19.20 -20.62 8.66
CA GLY A 232 -20.57 -21.01 8.95
C GLY A 232 -21.31 -19.99 9.83
N TYR A 233 -20.68 -19.50 10.91
CA TYR A 233 -21.26 -18.44 11.74
C TYR A 233 -21.49 -17.14 10.94
N MET A 234 -20.52 -16.74 10.10
CA MET A 234 -20.67 -15.53 9.28
C MET A 234 -21.82 -15.66 8.27
N GLU A 235 -22.00 -16.83 7.68
CA GLU A 235 -23.12 -17.10 6.76
C GLU A 235 -24.48 -17.03 7.45
N VAL A 236 -24.58 -17.49 8.70
CA VAL A 236 -25.80 -17.29 9.51
C VAL A 236 -26.08 -15.80 9.71
N LEU A 237 -25.06 -15.01 10.04
CA LEU A 237 -25.22 -13.57 10.24
C LEU A 237 -25.68 -12.83 8.97
N LYS A 238 -25.18 -13.24 7.80
CA LYS A 238 -25.58 -12.65 6.50
C LYS A 238 -27.04 -12.91 6.14
N ARG A 239 -27.58 -14.06 6.57
CA ARG A 239 -28.97 -14.48 6.30
C ARG A 239 -29.98 -13.89 7.26
N MET A 240 -29.54 -13.17 8.30
CA MET A 240 -30.46 -12.56 9.26
C MET A 240 -31.40 -11.54 8.57
N PRO A 241 -32.66 -11.44 9.03
CA PRO A 241 -33.57 -10.39 8.60
C PRO A 241 -32.96 -9.01 8.83
N SER A 242 -33.20 -8.11 7.89
CA SER A 242 -32.71 -6.74 7.95
C SER A 242 -33.54 -5.88 8.89
N LEU A 243 -33.23 -5.95 10.19
CA LEU A 243 -33.83 -5.15 11.25
C LEU A 243 -32.77 -4.22 11.87
N PRO A 244 -33.14 -3.07 12.45
CA PRO A 244 -32.18 -2.11 13.02
C PRO A 244 -31.16 -2.73 14.00
N GLN A 245 -31.56 -3.80 14.69
CA GLN A 245 -30.78 -4.52 15.69
C GLN A 245 -29.78 -5.53 15.08
N THR A 246 -30.08 -6.09 13.90
CA THR A 246 -29.30 -7.14 13.23
C THR A 246 -28.50 -6.62 12.03
N GLU A 247 -28.85 -5.44 11.51
CA GLU A 247 -28.19 -4.82 10.35
C GLU A 247 -26.68 -4.65 10.53
N ARG A 248 -26.23 -4.23 11.72
CA ARG A 248 -24.80 -4.06 12.01
C ARG A 248 -24.03 -5.38 11.94
N LEU A 249 -24.64 -6.46 12.40
CA LEU A 249 -24.04 -7.80 12.38
C LEU A 249 -23.98 -8.35 10.96
N LYS A 250 -25.02 -8.09 10.16
CA LYS A 250 -25.05 -8.44 8.73
C LYS A 250 -24.00 -7.67 7.94
N GLN A 251 -23.86 -6.36 8.19
CA GLN A 251 -22.82 -5.53 7.58
C GLN A 251 -21.42 -6.00 7.96
N LEU A 252 -21.18 -6.30 9.23
CA LEU A 252 -19.91 -6.87 9.71
C LEU A 252 -19.58 -8.17 8.96
N ALA A 253 -20.52 -9.12 8.91
CA ALA A 253 -20.31 -10.39 8.22
C ALA A 253 -20.04 -10.19 6.72
N ASN A 254 -20.79 -9.30 6.06
CA ASN A 254 -20.53 -8.94 4.66
C ASN A 254 -19.16 -8.31 4.44
N GLN A 255 -18.67 -7.52 5.39
CA GLN A 255 -17.36 -6.89 5.32
C GLN A 255 -16.22 -7.90 5.48
N ILE A 256 -16.33 -8.86 6.41
CA ILE A 256 -15.24 -9.78 6.72
C ILE A 256 -15.26 -11.06 5.88
N SER A 257 -16.42 -11.52 5.39
CA SER A 257 -16.50 -12.76 4.59
C SER A 257 -15.51 -12.81 3.41
N PRO A 258 -15.37 -11.76 2.58
CA PRO A 258 -14.40 -11.77 1.48
C PRO A 258 -12.93 -11.97 1.93
N LEU A 259 -12.61 -11.57 3.16
CA LEU A 259 -11.25 -11.60 3.71
C LEU A 259 -10.86 -12.97 4.26
N LEU A 260 -11.85 -13.83 4.48
CA LEU A 260 -11.69 -15.20 4.97
C LEU A 260 -11.53 -16.23 3.85
N GLU A 261 -11.63 -15.81 2.58
CA GLU A 261 -11.44 -16.71 1.44
C GLU A 261 -9.96 -16.94 1.14
N ASP A 262 -9.64 -18.17 0.72
CA ASP A 262 -8.29 -18.54 0.28
C ASP A 262 -7.84 -17.65 -0.89
N GLU A 263 -8.79 -17.33 -1.78
CA GLU A 263 -8.65 -16.30 -2.79
C GLU A 263 -10.01 -15.66 -3.11
N TYR A 264 -10.06 -14.33 -3.08
CA TYR A 264 -11.24 -13.55 -3.43
C TYR A 264 -10.89 -12.51 -4.48
N SER A 265 -11.62 -12.49 -5.60
CA SER A 265 -11.50 -11.45 -6.63
C SER A 265 -12.31 -10.21 -6.26
N TRP A 266 -11.67 -9.05 -6.32
CA TRP A 266 -12.27 -7.72 -6.16
C TRP A 266 -12.63 -7.06 -7.50
N GLU A 267 -12.35 -7.74 -8.62
CA GLU A 267 -12.66 -7.22 -9.94
C GLU A 267 -14.17 -6.98 -10.10
N ASP A 268 -14.52 -5.83 -10.65
CA ASP A 268 -15.89 -5.36 -10.90
C ASP A 268 -16.80 -5.25 -9.65
N LYS A 269 -16.20 -5.31 -8.45
CA LYS A 269 -16.91 -5.16 -7.16
C LYS A 269 -16.79 -3.77 -6.54
N GLY A 270 -16.31 -2.79 -7.32
CA GLY A 270 -16.19 -1.40 -6.87
C GLY A 270 -15.26 -1.20 -5.67
N ALA A 271 -14.26 -2.06 -5.52
CA ALA A 271 -13.29 -1.94 -4.42
C ALA A 271 -12.48 -0.65 -4.57
N PRO A 272 -12.34 0.17 -3.50
CA PRO A 272 -11.58 1.40 -3.58
C PRO A 272 -10.09 1.12 -3.80
N ASP A 273 -9.44 1.99 -4.58
CA ASP A 273 -8.00 1.92 -4.79
C ASP A 273 -7.24 2.11 -3.47
N ALA A 274 -6.16 1.35 -3.31
CA ALA A 274 -5.23 1.52 -2.20
C ALA A 274 -4.30 2.72 -2.48
N PRO A 275 -4.34 3.80 -1.67
CA PRO A 275 -3.44 4.95 -1.86
C PRO A 275 -2.01 4.62 -1.39
N TYR A 276 -1.03 4.81 -2.27
CA TYR A 276 0.41 4.60 -1.98
C TYR A 276 1.22 5.88 -2.18
N SER A 277 0.57 7.04 -2.02
CA SER A 277 1.16 8.35 -2.25
C SER A 277 1.91 8.83 -1.00
N SER A 278 3.07 9.43 -1.18
CA SER A 278 3.90 9.91 -0.07
C SER A 278 4.76 11.10 -0.45
N ILE A 279 5.20 11.84 0.57
CA ILE A 279 6.30 12.81 0.47
C ILE A 279 7.44 12.25 1.32
N GLY A 280 8.56 11.93 0.70
CA GLY A 280 9.69 11.28 1.36
C GLY A 280 10.94 12.14 1.40
N PHE A 281 11.78 11.87 2.39
CA PHE A 281 13.15 12.38 2.44
C PHE A 281 14.11 11.21 2.34
N HIS A 282 15.01 11.29 1.36
CA HIS A 282 15.98 10.26 1.04
C HIS A 282 17.39 10.79 1.21
N PHE A 283 18.25 9.93 1.73
CA PHE A 283 19.68 10.13 1.83
C PHE A 283 20.37 9.01 1.09
N GLY A 284 21.47 9.31 0.41
CA GLY A 284 22.18 8.26 -0.29
C GLY A 284 23.51 8.66 -0.86
N VAL A 285 24.07 7.71 -1.59
CA VAL A 285 25.39 7.81 -2.21
C VAL A 285 25.22 7.58 -3.71
N THR A 286 25.90 8.39 -4.49
CA THR A 286 26.02 8.26 -5.93
C THR A 286 27.47 8.00 -6.29
N TYR A 287 27.69 6.97 -7.11
CA TYR A 287 28.95 6.65 -7.76
C TYR A 287 28.86 6.97 -9.25
N LYS A 288 29.73 7.85 -9.73
CA LYS A 288 29.86 8.19 -11.15
C LYS A 288 30.80 7.19 -11.82
N LEU A 289 30.36 6.62 -12.93
CA LEU A 289 31.08 5.64 -13.74
C LEU A 289 32.07 6.32 -14.69
#